data_AF-A0A454TM51-F1
#
_entry.id   AF-A0A454TM51-F1
#
_cell.length_a   1.000
_cell.length_b   1.000
_cell.length_c   1.000
_cell.angle_alpha   90.00
_cell.angle_beta   90.00
_cell.angle_gamma   90.00
#
_symmetry.space_group_name_H-M   'P 1'
#
loop_
_entity.id
_entity.type
_entity.pdbx_description
1 polymer ?
#
loop_
_entity_poly.entity_id
_entity_poly.type
_entity_poly.pdbx_seq_one_letter_code
_entity_poly.pdbx_strand_id
1 'polypeptide(L)'
;MRENAGLGAPFGDKSREIAYLVIVEGYQQTVAASKHKVTRQWVHQVVKRYIEAFADLEGAGLWVTQSFELPNTLVKPLTTFLQKIKGQKNLNKIDAAVDGVIQALSAQSKRLK
;
A
#
# COMPACT_ATOMS: atom_id res chain seq x y z
N MET A 1 17.35 20.22 -9.11
CA MET A 1 16.86 18.85 -8.86
C MET A 1 17.11 18.55 -7.39
N ARG A 2 16.08 18.49 -6.56
CA ARG A 2 16.22 18.10 -5.15
C ARG A 2 15.95 16.60 -5.07
N GLU A 3 17.02 15.81 -5.09
CA GLU A 3 16.97 14.35 -4.99
C GLU A 3 16.63 13.93 -3.55
N ASN A 4 15.45 13.31 -3.37
CA ASN A 4 15.17 12.17 -2.49
C ASN A 4 15.88 12.07 -1.12
N ALA A 5 16.10 13.16 -0.40
CA ALA A 5 16.89 13.17 0.85
C ALA A 5 16.18 12.58 2.10
N GLY A 6 15.05 11.85 1.96
CA GLY A 6 14.30 11.27 3.08
C GLY A 6 14.13 9.75 3.04
N LEU A 7 14.34 9.11 1.89
CA LEU A 7 14.13 7.68 1.73
C LEU A 7 15.49 7.00 1.88
N GLY A 8 15.82 6.52 3.08
CA GLY A 8 17.04 5.73 3.31
C GLY A 8 17.20 4.57 2.31
N ALA A 9 18.36 3.90 2.33
CA ALA A 9 18.77 2.90 1.32
C ALA A 9 17.62 2.04 0.75
N PRO A 10 17.57 1.85 -0.59
CA PRO A 10 16.44 1.24 -1.28
C PRO A 10 16.12 -0.17 -0.74
N PHE A 11 14.83 -0.48 -0.63
CA PHE A 11 14.38 -1.80 -0.18
C PHE A 11 14.77 -2.87 -1.19
N GLY A 12 15.49 -3.91 -0.74
CA GLY A 12 15.77 -5.09 -1.55
C GLY A 12 14.53 -5.97 -1.74
N ASP A 13 14.57 -6.87 -2.72
CA ASP A 13 13.41 -7.70 -3.12
C ASP A 13 12.85 -8.55 -1.98
N LYS A 14 13.74 -9.13 -1.16
CA LYS A 14 13.32 -9.88 0.04
C LYS A 14 12.55 -9.00 1.03
N SER A 15 12.94 -7.74 1.19
CA SER A 15 12.26 -6.82 2.11
C SER A 15 10.88 -6.41 1.56
N ARG A 16 10.79 -6.20 0.23
CA ARG A 16 9.52 -5.94 -0.47
C ARG A 16 8.52 -7.07 -0.28
N GLU A 17 8.96 -8.31 -0.48
CA GLU A 17 8.10 -9.49 -0.38
C GLU A 17 7.59 -9.70 1.05
N ILE A 18 8.46 -9.51 2.05
CA ILE A 18 8.08 -9.63 3.47
C ILE A 18 7.10 -8.52 3.88
N ALA A 19 7.34 -7.28 3.46
CA ALA A 19 6.42 -6.19 3.70
C ALA A 19 5.06 -6.43 3.03
N TYR A 20 5.03 -6.95 1.80
CA TYR A 20 3.81 -7.31 1.09
C TYR A 20 2.99 -8.37 1.86
N LEU A 21 3.64 -9.46 2.30
CA LEU A 21 2.95 -10.52 3.04
C LEU A 21 2.32 -10.01 4.35
N VAL A 22 3.01 -9.13 5.07
CA VAL A 22 2.51 -8.64 6.37
C VAL A 22 1.49 -7.52 6.20
N ILE A 23 1.77 -6.53 5.36
CA ILE A 23 0.97 -5.29 5.25
C ILE A 23 -0.23 -5.49 4.31
N VAL A 24 -0.05 -6.24 3.22
CA VAL A 24 -1.09 -6.40 2.18
C VAL A 24 -1.88 -7.69 2.38
N GLU A 25 -1.19 -8.81 2.62
CA GLU A 25 -1.86 -10.11 2.80
C GLU A 25 -2.29 -10.38 4.25
N GLY A 26 -1.93 -9.51 5.20
CA GLY A 26 -2.34 -9.61 6.61
C GLY A 26 -1.64 -10.73 7.39
N TYR A 27 -0.54 -11.28 6.89
CA TYR A 27 0.12 -12.42 7.53
C TYR A 27 0.78 -12.00 8.85
N GLN A 28 0.71 -12.87 9.85
CA GLN A 28 1.48 -12.68 11.07
C GLN A 28 2.98 -12.60 10.76
N GLN A 29 3.69 -11.70 11.43
CA GLN A 29 5.14 -11.51 11.24
C GLN A 29 5.94 -12.79 11.52
N THR A 30 5.45 -13.66 12.40
CA THR A 30 6.04 -14.99 12.68
C THR A 30 5.95 -15.92 11.48
N VAL A 31 4.83 -15.89 10.75
CA VAL A 31 4.63 -16.69 9.52
C VAL A 31 5.55 -16.18 8.41
N ALA A 32 5.63 -14.86 8.21
CA ALA A 32 6.56 -14.26 7.25
C ALA A 32 8.03 -14.56 7.61
N ALA A 33 8.38 -14.48 8.90
CA ALA A 33 9.72 -14.81 9.39
C ALA A 33 10.11 -16.26 9.07
N SER A 34 9.23 -17.22 9.34
CA SER A 34 9.44 -18.63 9.02
C SER A 34 9.57 -18.86 7.52
N LYS A 35 8.70 -18.27 6.70
CA LYS A 35 8.73 -18.43 5.23
C LYS A 35 10.04 -17.95 4.60
N HIS A 36 10.61 -16.87 5.14
CA HIS A 36 11.82 -16.26 4.60
C HIS A 36 13.10 -16.60 5.36
N LYS A 37 13.03 -17.49 6.37
CA LYS A 37 14.16 -17.91 7.22
C LYS A 37 14.89 -16.72 7.85
N VAL A 38 14.13 -15.77 8.40
CA VAL A 38 14.65 -14.58 9.10
C VAL A 38 14.07 -14.49 10.51
N THR A 39 14.62 -13.62 11.34
CA THR A 39 14.07 -13.40 12.69
C THR A 39 12.81 -12.54 12.64
N ARG A 40 11.90 -12.73 13.60
CA ARG A 40 10.71 -11.87 13.76
C ARG A 40 11.10 -10.40 13.95
N GLN A 41 12.19 -10.15 14.68
CA GLN A 41 12.69 -8.80 14.91
C GLN A 41 13.12 -8.12 13.61
N TRP A 42 13.76 -8.86 12.71
CA TRP A 42 14.14 -8.34 11.40
C TRP A 42 12.91 -8.04 10.53
N VAL A 43 11.91 -8.94 10.52
CA VAL A 43 10.61 -8.70 9.85
C VAL A 43 9.95 -7.43 10.39
N HIS A 44 9.91 -7.28 11.71
CA HIS A 44 9.35 -6.09 12.36
C HIS A 44 10.05 -4.80 11.90
N GLN A 45 11.39 -4.80 11.82
CA GLN A 45 12.14 -3.64 11.33
C GLN A 45 11.87 -3.33 9.87
N VAL A 46 11.75 -4.33 9.01
CA VAL A 46 11.40 -4.15 7.60
C VAL A 46 10.00 -3.53 7.46
N VAL A 47 9.02 -4.11 8.15
CA VAL A 47 7.63 -3.63 8.14
C VAL A 47 7.59 -2.20 8.66
N LYS A 48 8.23 -1.92 9.80
CA LYS A 48 8.31 -0.57 10.38
C LYS A 48 8.88 0.46 9.39
N ARG A 49 10.02 0.16 8.75
CA ARG A 49 10.61 1.06 7.73
C ARG A 49 9.68 1.30 6.54
N TYR A 50 8.93 0.27 6.12
CA TYR A 50 7.93 0.42 5.06
C TYR A 50 6.80 1.34 5.49
N ILE A 51 6.27 1.15 6.70
CA ILE A 51 5.21 1.98 7.25
C ILE A 51 5.67 3.43 7.39
N GLU A 52 6.87 3.67 7.90
CA GLU A 52 7.46 5.01 8.03
C GLU A 52 7.63 5.67 6.66
N ALA A 53 8.21 4.97 5.68
CA ALA A 53 8.35 5.47 4.32
C ALA A 53 7.00 5.74 3.63
N PHE A 54 5.95 4.99 4.00
CA PHE A 54 4.59 5.24 3.53
C PHE A 54 3.92 6.39 4.31
N ALA A 55 4.15 6.53 5.62
CA ALA A 55 3.56 7.59 6.44
C ALA A 55 4.00 9.00 5.98
N ASP A 56 5.21 9.09 5.40
CA ASP A 56 5.72 10.30 4.76
C ASP A 56 5.02 10.62 3.42
N LEU A 57 4.24 9.70 2.85
CA LEU A 57 3.34 9.96 1.72
C LEU A 57 1.97 10.42 2.29
N GLU A 58 1.57 11.66 1.97
CA GLU A 58 0.30 12.24 2.41
C GLU A 58 -0.87 11.25 2.25
N GLY A 59 -1.50 10.86 3.37
CA GLY A 59 -2.73 10.05 3.41
C GLY A 59 -2.55 8.54 3.64
N ALA A 60 -1.34 7.99 3.61
CA ALA A 60 -1.14 6.54 3.76
C ALA A 60 -1.12 6.05 5.23
N GLY A 61 -0.83 6.94 6.18
CA GLY A 61 -0.76 6.61 7.61
C GLY A 61 -2.06 6.01 8.16
N LEU A 62 -3.23 6.49 7.71
CA LEU A 62 -4.55 6.03 8.19
C LEU A 62 -4.83 4.55 7.91
N TRP A 63 -4.39 4.04 6.77
CA TRP A 63 -4.62 2.65 6.35
C TRP A 63 -3.78 1.66 7.16
N VAL A 64 -2.59 2.09 7.53
CA VAL A 64 -1.58 1.24 8.15
C VAL A 64 -1.71 1.22 9.68
N THR A 65 -2.06 2.36 10.30
CA THR A 65 -2.09 2.48 11.77
C THR A 65 -3.43 2.12 12.39
N GLN A 66 -4.53 2.12 11.64
CA GLN A 66 -5.87 1.85 12.19
C GLN A 66 -6.38 0.42 11.98
N SER A 67 -5.53 -0.49 11.48
CA SER A 67 -5.91 -1.90 11.20
C SER A 67 -7.12 -2.06 10.28
N PHE A 68 -7.47 -1.02 9.51
CA PHE A 68 -8.48 -1.14 8.46
C PHE A 68 -7.84 -1.82 7.26
N GLU A 69 -7.96 -3.15 7.23
CA GLU A 69 -7.68 -3.91 6.02
C GLU A 69 -8.63 -3.42 4.92
N LEU A 70 -8.05 -2.84 3.88
CA LEU A 70 -8.78 -2.54 2.66
C LEU A 70 -9.20 -3.89 2.07
N PRO A 71 -10.50 -4.20 1.94
CA PRO A 71 -10.94 -5.50 1.47
C PRO A 71 -10.21 -5.86 0.18
N ASN A 72 -9.73 -7.10 0.07
CA ASN A 72 -9.00 -7.58 -1.11
C ASN A 72 -9.80 -7.39 -2.42
N THR A 73 -11.13 -7.35 -2.28
CA THR A 73 -12.10 -7.04 -3.35
C THR A 73 -12.03 -5.61 -3.85
N LEU A 74 -11.47 -4.66 -3.10
CA LEU A 74 -11.23 -3.27 -3.47
C LEU A 74 -9.76 -3.03 -3.85
N VAL A 75 -8.81 -3.72 -3.20
CA VAL A 75 -7.36 -3.62 -3.50
C VAL A 75 -7.04 -4.03 -4.93
N LYS A 76 -7.55 -5.18 -5.40
CA LYS A 76 -7.28 -5.68 -6.77
C LYS A 76 -7.81 -4.74 -7.86
N PRO A 77 -9.07 -4.26 -7.80
CA PRO A 77 -9.56 -3.27 -8.75
C PRO A 77 -8.74 -1.97 -8.74
N LEU A 78 -8.38 -1.45 -7.56
CA LEU A 78 -7.57 -0.24 -7.43
C LEU A 78 -6.16 -0.42 -8.03
N THR A 79 -5.53 -1.56 -7.77
CA THR A 79 -4.22 -1.90 -8.37
C THR A 79 -4.31 -1.98 -9.88
N THR A 80 -5.33 -2.67 -10.41
CA THR A 80 -5.59 -2.79 -11.85
C THR A 80 -5.88 -1.43 -12.48
N PHE A 81 -6.64 -0.59 -11.79
CA PHE A 81 -6.94 0.79 -12.20
C PHE A 81 -5.65 1.61 -12.33
N LEU A 82 -4.81 1.65 -11.28
CA LEU A 82 -3.53 2.36 -11.28
C LEU A 82 -2.59 1.86 -12.39
N GLN A 83 -2.54 0.55 -12.64
CA GLN A 83 -1.76 -0.02 -13.74
C GLN A 83 -2.28 0.41 -15.12
N LYS A 84 -3.60 0.49 -15.33
CA LYS A 84 -4.19 0.94 -16.60
C LYS A 84 -3.99 2.43 -16.88
N ILE A 85 -3.91 3.23 -15.82
CA ILE A 85 -3.67 4.67 -15.90
C ILE A 85 -2.19 4.97 -16.14
N LYS A 86 -1.31 4.14 -15.58
CA LYS A 86 0.14 4.22 -15.79
C LYS A 86 0.47 3.94 -17.27
N GLY A 87 0.60 5.01 -18.04
CA GLY A 87 0.85 4.97 -19.49
C GLY A 87 -0.26 5.62 -20.33
N GLN A 88 -1.36 6.02 -19.70
CA GLN A 88 -2.43 6.74 -20.37
C GLN A 88 -2.10 8.22 -20.51
N LYS A 89 -2.22 8.77 -21.73
CA LYS A 89 -1.83 10.18 -22.03
C LYS A 89 -3.01 11.15 -21.99
N ASN A 90 -4.22 10.64 -21.96
CA ASN A 90 -5.44 11.45 -21.93
C ASN A 90 -5.82 11.77 -20.49
N LEU A 91 -5.43 12.95 -20.01
CA LEU A 91 -5.66 13.43 -18.65
C LEU A 91 -7.15 13.47 -18.28
N ASN A 92 -8.01 13.93 -19.19
CA ASN A 92 -9.47 13.98 -18.94
C ASN A 92 -10.07 12.59 -18.68
N LYS A 93 -9.54 11.54 -19.34
CA LYS A 93 -9.96 10.16 -19.06
C LYS A 93 -9.47 9.65 -17.71
N ILE A 94 -8.32 10.13 -17.25
CA ILE A 94 -7.78 9.78 -15.94
C ILE A 94 -8.64 10.43 -14.86
N ASP A 95 -8.90 11.74 -14.98
CA ASP A 95 -9.70 12.50 -14.02
C ASP A 95 -11.11 11.92 -13.88
N ALA A 96 -11.80 11.68 -15.01
CA ALA A 96 -13.13 11.07 -15.00
C ALA A 96 -13.14 9.67 -14.36
N ALA A 97 -12.07 8.90 -14.53
CA ALA A 97 -11.98 7.55 -13.97
C ALA A 97 -11.64 7.58 -12.47
N VAL A 98 -10.84 8.56 -12.01
CA VAL A 98 -10.59 8.82 -10.58
C VAL A 98 -11.87 9.29 -9.88
N ASP A 99 -12.61 10.21 -10.49
CA ASP A 99 -13.90 10.69 -9.98
C ASP A 99 -14.91 9.55 -9.80
N GLY A 100 -14.96 8.62 -10.75
CA GLY A 100 -15.81 7.42 -10.65
C GLY A 100 -15.46 6.54 -9.44
N VAL A 101 -14.17 6.37 -9.14
CA VAL A 101 -13.71 5.63 -7.95
C VAL A 101 -14.11 6.36 -6.66
N ILE A 102 -13.92 7.68 -6.59
CA ILE A 102 -14.30 8.50 -5.43
C ILE A 102 -15.82 8.44 -5.18
N GLN A 103 -16.63 8.52 -6.24
CA GLN A 103 -18.08 8.40 -6.13
C GLN A 103 -18.51 7.02 -5.61
N ALA A 104 -17.91 5.95 -6.12
CA ALA A 104 -18.22 4.59 -5.67
C ALA A 104 -17.88 4.39 -4.19
N LEU A 105 -16.71 4.88 -3.74
CA LEU A 105 -16.31 4.84 -2.33
C LEU A 105 -17.22 5.68 -1.45
N SER A 106 -17.61 6.87 -1.92
CA SER A 106 -18.55 7.74 -1.19
C SER A 106 -19.93 7.10 -1.06
N ALA A 107 -20.42 6.43 -2.10
CA ALA A 107 -21.69 5.71 -2.07
C ALA A 107 -21.66 4.51 -1.12
N GLN A 108 -20.55 3.77 -1.08
CA GLN A 108 -20.37 2.69 -0.10
C GLN A 108 -20.26 3.24 1.33
N SER A 109 -19.52 4.33 1.55
CA SER A 109 -19.38 4.97 2.86
C SER A 109 -20.74 5.41 3.44
N LYS A 110 -21.63 5.95 2.61
CA LYS A 110 -23.00 6.32 3.01
C LYS A 110 -23.83 5.14 3.49
N ARG A 111 -23.55 3.91 3.04
CA ARG A 111 -24.26 2.68 3.45
C ARG A 111 -23.75 2.09 4.78
N LEU A 112 -22.62 2.60 5.27
CA LEU A 112 -22.01 2.19 6.54
C LEU A 112 -22.43 3.08 7.71
N LYS A 113 -23.22 4.14 7.45
CA LYS A 113 -23.87 4.99 8.45
C LYS A 113 -25.35 4.64 8.52
#